data_AF-A0A317ZFN4-F1
#
_entry.id   AF-A0A317ZFN4-F1
#
_cell.length_a   1.000
_cell.length_b   1.000
_cell.length_c   1.000
_cell.angle_alpha   90.00
_cell.angle_beta   90.00
_cell.angle_gamma   90.00
#
_symmetry.space_group_name_H-M   'P 1'
#
loop_
_entity.id
_entity.type
_entity.pdbx_description
1 polymer ?
#
loop_
_entity_poly.entity_id
_entity_poly.type
_entity_poly.pdbx_seq_one_letter_code
_entity_poly.pdbx_strand_id
1 'polypeptide(L)'
;MREETVFEAAAIAPPPQKEPEYTVNIQQRNQSTPPPRPPAIVVNNPSDLDIPELDIDVNVDSVSVYGRGGGGFGGGLSGVREMALDLGLFGSQRAISGALVGRLYDTKMDKNGAPVDFSTRKYFEILNEFARGWNESLLEEFYRADTELYSRQFFIPLVQAEAAPEAFGVKDEIKPIYWIAHYEGEVVSSISGRIRFAGQGDNILVVRFDRKVVLDASLERPLAAFSSLQRDPIGRTPDPRNRPMVAGKWIDVRRGTSYPIEILLGEYGGLFSCYLLVEVDGENYSKQSDGKNPRLPVFQTAPAKLPKYVEGKDAPEIRKKPYPLGL
;
A
#
# COMPACT_ATOMS: atom_id res chain seq x y z
N MET A 1 78.23 -33.12 -13.33
CA MET A 1 77.24 -32.05 -13.16
C MET A 1 76.23 -32.56 -12.16
N ARG A 2 76.07 -31.83 -11.04
CA ARG A 2 75.33 -32.26 -9.85
C ARG A 2 73.87 -31.83 -9.98
N GLU A 3 72.96 -32.74 -9.68
CA GLU A 3 71.52 -32.49 -9.62
C GLU A 3 71.21 -31.59 -8.41
N GLU A 4 70.55 -30.46 -8.66
CA GLU A 4 70.06 -29.56 -7.61
C GLU A 4 68.75 -30.10 -7.04
N THR A 5 68.81 -30.57 -5.80
CA THR A 5 67.65 -30.95 -5.00
C THR A 5 67.05 -29.68 -4.38
N VAL A 6 65.85 -29.30 -4.82
CA VAL A 6 65.09 -28.19 -4.24
C VAL A 6 64.35 -28.70 -3.00
N PHE A 7 64.63 -28.11 -1.83
CA PHE A 7 63.90 -28.39 -0.59
C PHE A 7 62.69 -27.46 -0.49
N GLU A 8 61.50 -28.05 -0.40
CA GLU A 8 60.23 -27.37 -0.15
C GLU A 8 60.11 -27.01 1.34
N ALA A 9 59.83 -25.75 1.64
CA ALA A 9 59.67 -25.25 3.01
C ALA A 9 58.27 -25.56 3.55
N ALA A 10 58.19 -26.10 4.77
CA ALA A 10 56.92 -26.39 5.43
C ALA A 10 56.10 -25.12 5.74
N ALA A 11 54.78 -25.20 5.54
CA ALA A 11 53.85 -24.10 5.82
C ALA A 11 53.79 -23.77 7.32
N ILE A 12 53.93 -22.48 7.64
CA ILE A 12 53.81 -21.95 9.00
C ILE A 12 52.32 -21.77 9.34
N ALA A 13 51.83 -22.49 10.35
CA ALA A 13 50.49 -22.27 10.88
C ALA A 13 50.41 -20.91 11.59
N PRO A 14 49.33 -20.12 11.39
CA PRO A 14 49.16 -18.85 12.09
C PRO A 14 48.96 -19.08 13.60
N PRO A 15 49.45 -18.16 14.46
CA PRO A 15 49.35 -18.31 15.90
C PRO A 15 47.88 -18.22 16.37
N PRO A 16 47.50 -18.94 17.45
CA PRO A 16 46.15 -18.89 17.99
C PRO A 16 45.83 -17.49 18.55
N GLN A 17 44.74 -16.89 18.08
CA GLN A 17 44.21 -15.64 18.64
C GLN A 17 43.60 -15.91 20.02
N LYS A 18 44.11 -15.23 21.06
CA LYS A 18 43.43 -15.13 22.35
C LYS A 18 42.35 -14.05 22.27
N GLU A 19 41.13 -14.39 22.65
CA GLU A 19 40.05 -13.42 22.85
C GLU A 19 40.41 -12.44 23.98
N PRO A 20 40.08 -11.14 23.86
CA PRO A 20 40.37 -10.18 24.92
C PRO A 20 39.43 -10.38 26.12
N GLU A 21 40.02 -10.56 27.31
CA GLU A 21 39.29 -10.47 28.58
C GLU A 21 38.90 -9.00 28.86
N TYR A 22 37.60 -8.74 29.00
CA TYR A 22 37.08 -7.43 29.41
C TYR A 22 36.90 -7.39 30.93
N THR A 23 37.77 -6.67 31.64
CA THR A 23 37.54 -6.29 33.04
C THR A 23 36.48 -5.19 33.13
N VAL A 24 35.33 -5.51 33.74
CA VAL A 24 34.27 -4.54 34.03
C VAL A 24 34.55 -3.86 35.38
N ASN A 25 34.95 -2.59 35.37
CA ASN A 25 34.99 -1.77 36.58
C ASN A 25 33.59 -1.26 36.92
N ILE A 26 32.87 -1.96 37.81
CA ILE A 26 31.62 -1.46 38.38
C ILE A 26 31.99 -0.42 39.44
N GLN A 27 32.01 0.86 39.07
CA GLN A 27 31.94 1.93 40.06
C GLN A 27 30.52 1.95 40.65
N GLN A 28 30.38 1.49 41.89
CA GLN A 28 29.19 1.72 42.70
C GLN A 28 28.96 3.23 42.82
N ARG A 29 27.95 3.74 42.12
CA ARG A 29 27.52 5.14 42.28
C ARG A 29 26.70 5.23 43.56
N ASN A 30 27.33 5.79 44.59
CA ASN A 30 26.68 6.15 45.84
C ASN A 30 25.43 7.01 45.60
N GLN A 31 24.47 6.82 46.50
CA GLN A 31 23.19 7.53 46.59
C GLN A 31 23.35 9.05 46.47
N SER A 32 22.51 9.66 45.63
CA SER A 32 22.23 11.10 45.63
C SER A 32 20.74 11.26 45.40
N THR A 33 20.01 11.70 46.42
CA THR A 33 18.62 12.14 46.29
C THR A 33 18.50 13.22 45.20
N PRO A 34 17.43 13.23 44.38
CA PRO A 34 17.22 14.28 43.39
C PRO A 34 17.01 15.65 44.08
N PRO A 35 17.52 16.76 43.52
CA PRO A 35 17.21 18.10 44.04
C PRO A 35 15.70 18.39 43.88
N PRO A 36 15.09 19.19 44.78
CA PRO A 36 13.67 19.52 44.70
C PRO A 36 13.37 20.27 43.39
N ARG A 37 12.29 19.84 42.72
CA ARG A 37 11.83 20.37 41.44
C ARG A 37 11.40 21.85 41.63
N PRO A 38 11.86 22.80 40.80
CA PRO A 38 11.34 24.16 40.84
C PRO A 38 9.83 24.14 40.53
N PRO A 39 9.02 25.03 41.14
CA PRO A 39 7.59 25.08 40.86
C PRO A 39 7.36 25.38 39.38
N ALA A 40 6.33 24.75 38.80
CA ALA A 40 5.94 24.99 37.43
C ALA A 40 5.62 26.48 37.23
N ILE A 41 6.20 27.11 36.22
CA ILE A 41 5.73 28.40 35.74
C ILE A 41 4.35 28.14 35.12
N VAL A 42 3.30 28.53 35.83
CA VAL A 42 1.94 28.56 35.29
C VAL A 42 1.91 29.73 34.31
N VAL A 43 2.08 29.44 33.03
CA VAL A 43 1.80 30.41 31.97
C VAL A 43 0.29 30.41 31.79
N ASN A 44 -0.36 31.47 32.26
CA ASN A 44 -1.73 31.77 31.85
C ASN A 44 -1.69 31.99 30.33
N ASN A 45 -2.34 31.10 29.58
CA ASN A 45 -2.48 31.23 28.13
C ASN A 45 -3.69 32.14 27.87
N PRO A 46 -3.53 33.42 27.50
CA PRO A 46 -4.65 34.18 26.99
C PRO A 46 -5.07 33.55 25.66
N SER A 47 -6.27 32.95 25.66
CA SER A 47 -7.01 32.66 24.44
C SER A 47 -7.39 33.99 23.80
N ASP A 48 -6.55 34.43 22.86
CA ASP A 48 -6.86 35.24 21.68
C ASP A 48 -5.58 35.93 21.22
N LEU A 49 -4.80 35.22 20.41
CA LEU A 49 -3.75 35.79 19.59
C LEU A 49 -4.28 35.81 18.16
N ASP A 50 -4.73 36.98 17.70
CA ASP A 50 -4.98 37.26 16.29
C ASP A 50 -3.65 37.18 15.54
N ILE A 51 -3.40 36.02 14.90
CA ILE A 51 -2.29 35.85 13.97
C ILE A 51 -2.83 36.21 12.58
N PRO A 52 -2.29 37.24 11.90
CA PRO A 52 -2.74 37.58 10.56
C PRO A 52 -2.49 36.43 9.58
N GLU A 53 -3.45 36.17 8.69
CA GLU A 53 -3.30 35.23 7.58
C GLU A 53 -2.12 35.68 6.70
N LEU A 54 -1.03 34.90 6.70
CA LEU A 54 0.00 35.02 5.68
C LEU A 54 -0.48 34.30 4.41
N ASP A 55 -0.91 35.09 3.42
CA ASP A 55 -1.18 34.63 2.06
C ASP A 55 0.17 34.43 1.35
N ILE A 56 0.66 33.19 1.31
CA ILE A 56 1.85 32.82 0.56
C ILE A 56 1.38 32.22 -0.77
N ASP A 57 1.57 33.00 -1.84
CA ASP A 57 1.40 32.54 -3.21
C ASP A 57 2.50 31.53 -3.56
N VAL A 58 2.18 30.24 -3.42
CA VAL A 58 3.05 29.15 -3.89
C VAL A 58 2.74 28.87 -5.35
N ASN A 59 3.46 29.56 -6.24
CA ASN A 59 3.65 29.10 -7.61
C ASN A 59 4.50 27.81 -7.56
N VAL A 60 3.83 26.65 -7.66
CA VAL A 60 4.50 25.34 -7.69
C VAL A 60 4.93 25.05 -9.11
N ASP A 61 6.00 25.71 -9.55
CA ASP A 61 6.80 25.18 -10.64
C ASP A 61 7.65 24.04 -10.09
N SER A 62 7.36 22.84 -10.60
CA SER A 62 8.08 21.60 -10.37
C SER A 62 9.59 21.79 -10.50
N VAL A 63 10.30 21.69 -9.37
CA VAL A 63 11.74 21.41 -9.36
C VAL A 63 12.07 20.38 -8.29
N SER A 64 12.67 19.33 -8.80
CA SER A 64 13.40 18.25 -8.14
C SER A 64 14.18 18.66 -6.88
N VAL A 65 13.95 17.96 -5.77
CA VAL A 65 14.93 17.85 -4.68
C VAL A 65 15.25 16.37 -4.47
N TYR A 66 16.07 15.85 -5.37
CA TYR A 66 16.92 14.69 -5.09
C TYR A 66 18.22 15.23 -4.49
N GLY A 67 18.50 14.93 -3.21
CA GLY A 67 19.80 15.25 -2.63
C GLY A 67 19.90 15.30 -1.10
N ARG A 68 20.28 14.17 -0.50
CA ARG A 68 21.35 14.01 0.50
C ARG A 68 21.27 14.73 1.87
N GLY A 69 21.19 13.93 2.93
CA GLY A 69 21.50 14.26 4.34
C GLY A 69 20.38 13.77 5.27
N GLY A 70 20.55 12.83 6.21
CA GLY A 70 21.71 12.57 7.05
C GLY A 70 21.49 13.21 8.42
N GLY A 71 20.72 12.56 9.31
CA GLY A 71 20.71 12.81 10.75
C GLY A 71 19.47 13.53 11.32
N GLY A 72 18.87 12.95 12.35
CA GLY A 72 18.03 13.68 13.31
C GLY A 72 16.63 13.10 13.56
N PHE A 73 16.54 11.99 14.31
CA PHE A 73 15.34 11.66 15.07
C PHE A 73 15.36 12.45 16.39
N GLY A 74 14.35 13.29 16.63
CA GLY A 74 14.19 14.01 17.90
C GLY A 74 12.85 14.74 17.98
N GLY A 75 11.88 14.09 18.65
CA GLY A 75 10.73 14.69 19.36
C GLY A 75 9.92 15.81 18.70
N GLY A 76 8.72 15.50 18.19
CA GLY A 76 7.73 16.53 17.87
C GLY A 76 6.61 16.16 16.90
N LEU A 77 6.01 14.96 16.98
CA LEU A 77 4.90 14.54 16.11
C LEU A 77 3.52 14.91 16.68
N SER A 78 3.30 16.17 17.02
CA SER A 78 1.96 16.67 17.39
C SER A 78 1.49 17.88 16.57
N GLY A 79 2.14 18.19 15.44
CA GLY A 79 1.81 19.39 14.67
C GLY A 79 2.11 19.34 13.17
N VAL A 80 2.46 18.18 12.60
CA VAL A 80 2.59 18.09 11.14
C VAL A 80 1.17 18.03 10.58
N ARG A 81 0.66 19.21 10.17
CA ARG A 81 -0.52 19.37 9.32
C ARG A 81 -0.49 18.24 8.29
N GLU A 82 -1.49 17.36 8.33
CA GLU A 82 -1.64 16.16 7.49
C GLU A 82 -1.54 16.57 6.00
N MET A 83 -0.32 16.62 5.47
CA MET A 83 -0.09 16.88 4.06
C MET A 83 -0.31 15.55 3.33
N ALA A 84 -1.23 15.57 2.37
CA ALA A 84 -1.46 14.44 1.49
C ALA A 84 -0.12 14.06 0.81
N LEU A 85 0.32 12.82 1.04
CA LEU A 85 1.55 12.31 0.44
C LEU A 85 1.34 12.06 -1.05
N ASP A 86 2.35 12.37 -1.86
CA ASP A 86 2.40 11.94 -3.25
C ASP A 86 2.88 10.49 -3.28
N LEU A 87 1.99 9.57 -3.66
CA LEU A 87 2.28 8.15 -3.77
C LEU A 87 2.39 7.79 -5.24
N GLY A 88 3.31 6.88 -5.59
CA GLY A 88 3.27 6.21 -6.87
C GLY A 88 1.94 5.47 -7.06
N LEU A 89 1.60 5.13 -8.31
CA LEU A 89 0.30 4.51 -8.64
C LEU A 89 0.01 3.24 -7.82
N PHE A 90 1.04 2.44 -7.55
CA PHE A 90 0.96 1.20 -6.77
C PHE A 90 1.40 1.36 -5.31
N GLY A 91 1.75 2.58 -4.89
CA GLY A 91 2.23 2.89 -3.55
C GLY A 91 3.63 3.51 -3.51
N SER A 92 4.18 3.60 -2.30
CA SER A 92 5.50 4.12 -1.98
C SER A 92 6.47 2.96 -1.71
N GLN A 93 7.73 3.06 -2.17
CA GLN A 93 8.80 2.12 -1.78
C GLN A 93 9.28 2.35 -0.34
N ARG A 94 8.95 3.50 0.26
CA ARG A 94 9.19 3.77 1.68
C ARG A 94 7.97 3.38 2.49
N ALA A 95 8.20 2.71 3.61
CA ALA A 95 7.19 2.51 4.62
C ALA A 95 6.59 3.86 5.04
N ILE A 96 5.27 3.94 5.01
CA ILE A 96 4.50 5.11 5.44
C ILE A 96 3.42 4.65 6.41
N SER A 97 3.14 5.49 7.41
CA SER A 97 2.06 5.21 8.35
C SER A 97 0.74 5.00 7.61
N GLY A 98 -0.16 4.20 8.15
CA GLY A 98 -1.50 4.12 7.60
C GLY A 98 -1.60 3.48 6.22
N ALA A 99 -0.62 2.69 5.77
CA ALA A 99 -0.64 2.03 4.46
C ALA A 99 -0.83 0.52 4.55
N LEU A 100 -1.42 -0.03 3.49
CA LEU A 100 -1.41 -1.46 3.21
C LEU A 100 -0.08 -1.84 2.55
N VAL A 101 0.48 -2.98 2.95
CA VAL A 101 1.74 -3.51 2.43
C VAL A 101 1.43 -4.42 1.25
N GLY A 102 2.00 -4.08 0.09
CA GLY A 102 1.81 -4.76 -1.17
C GLY A 102 3.02 -5.60 -1.55
N ARG A 103 2.74 -6.82 -2.03
CA ARG A 103 3.72 -7.75 -2.61
C ARG A 103 3.29 -8.12 -4.02
N LEU A 104 4.25 -8.16 -4.94
CA LEU A 104 4.04 -8.56 -6.33
C LEU A 104 4.58 -9.97 -6.56
N TYR A 105 3.79 -10.79 -7.23
CA TYR A 105 4.11 -12.17 -7.60
C TYR A 105 4.00 -12.35 -9.10
N ASP A 106 5.01 -12.98 -9.71
CA ASP A 106 4.95 -13.45 -11.09
C ASP A 106 4.59 -14.94 -11.13
N THR A 107 3.34 -15.23 -11.52
CA THR A 107 2.83 -16.61 -11.57
C THR A 107 3.45 -17.48 -12.66
N LYS A 108 4.24 -16.88 -13.57
CA LYS A 108 4.92 -17.56 -14.67
C LYS A 108 6.26 -18.16 -14.26
N MET A 109 6.74 -17.88 -13.04
CA MET A 109 8.00 -18.36 -12.52
C MET A 109 7.82 -18.95 -11.11
N ASP A 110 8.62 -19.95 -10.77
CA ASP A 110 8.70 -20.46 -9.41
C ASP A 110 9.43 -19.46 -8.49
N LYS A 111 9.42 -19.73 -7.18
CA LYS A 111 10.10 -18.90 -6.17
C LYS A 111 11.61 -18.74 -6.36
N ASN A 112 12.25 -19.53 -7.23
CA ASN A 112 13.67 -19.41 -7.56
C ASN A 112 13.90 -18.63 -8.88
N GLY A 113 12.84 -18.12 -9.50
CA GLY A 113 12.89 -17.41 -10.78
C GLY A 113 12.98 -18.33 -12.01
N ALA A 114 12.76 -19.64 -11.86
CA ALA A 114 12.72 -20.54 -13.00
C ALA A 114 11.32 -20.52 -13.65
N PRO A 115 11.23 -20.48 -15.00
CA PRO A 115 9.93 -20.55 -15.68
C PRO A 115 9.16 -21.83 -15.32
N VAL A 116 7.84 -21.70 -15.11
CA VAL A 116 6.94 -22.85 -14.93
C VAL A 116 6.09 -23.07 -16.19
N ASP A 117 5.58 -24.30 -16.36
CA ASP A 117 4.54 -24.55 -17.36
C ASP A 117 3.31 -23.69 -17.05
N PHE A 118 2.90 -22.86 -18.01
CA PHE A 118 1.99 -21.74 -17.77
C PHE A 118 0.98 -21.53 -18.89
N SER A 119 -0.23 -21.10 -18.51
CA SER A 119 -1.29 -20.70 -19.42
C SER A 119 -2.25 -19.71 -18.75
N THR A 120 -3.04 -18.97 -19.53
CA THR A 120 -4.13 -18.14 -19.00
C THR A 120 -5.09 -18.94 -18.11
N ARG A 121 -5.35 -20.20 -18.45
CA ARG A 121 -6.19 -21.08 -17.61
C ARG A 121 -5.56 -21.29 -16.23
N LYS A 122 -4.26 -21.59 -16.19
CA LYS A 122 -3.52 -21.79 -14.95
C LYS A 122 -3.46 -20.52 -14.09
N TYR A 123 -3.33 -19.35 -14.71
CA TYR A 123 -3.45 -18.06 -14.02
C TYR A 123 -4.77 -17.93 -13.26
N PHE A 124 -5.90 -18.22 -13.92
CA PHE A 124 -7.20 -18.18 -13.27
C PHE A 124 -7.38 -19.30 -12.23
N GLU A 125 -6.80 -20.49 -12.42
CA GLU A 125 -6.80 -21.54 -11.41
C GLU A 125 -6.09 -21.07 -10.12
N ILE A 126 -4.90 -20.46 -10.25
CA ILE A 126 -4.14 -19.85 -9.14
C ILE A 126 -4.97 -18.78 -8.44
N LEU A 127 -5.55 -17.82 -9.18
CA LEU A 127 -6.41 -16.78 -8.62
C LEU A 127 -7.61 -17.35 -7.85
N ASN A 128 -8.27 -18.38 -8.41
CA ASN A 128 -9.43 -18.98 -7.77
C ASN A 128 -9.07 -19.79 -6.51
N GLU A 129 -7.92 -20.47 -6.53
CA GLU A 129 -7.43 -21.21 -5.37
C GLU A 129 -7.02 -20.26 -4.25
N PHE A 130 -6.24 -19.22 -4.58
CA PHE A 130 -5.91 -18.14 -3.65
C PHE A 130 -7.18 -17.49 -3.10
N ALA A 131 -8.12 -17.10 -3.95
CA ALA A 131 -9.36 -16.46 -3.56
C ALA A 131 -10.20 -17.30 -2.56
N ARG A 132 -10.26 -18.62 -2.71
CA ARG A 132 -11.05 -19.49 -1.80
C ARG A 132 -10.46 -19.56 -0.40
N GLY A 133 -9.15 -19.71 -0.29
CA GLY A 133 -8.46 -19.95 0.98
C GLY A 133 -7.85 -18.70 1.60
N TRP A 134 -7.58 -17.70 0.78
CA TRP A 134 -6.75 -16.53 1.08
C TRP A 134 -5.44 -16.95 1.77
N ASN A 135 -4.81 -17.99 1.21
CA ASN A 135 -3.60 -18.63 1.74
C ASN A 135 -2.37 -18.05 1.02
N GLU A 136 -1.62 -17.20 1.70
CA GLU A 136 -0.42 -16.57 1.16
C GLU A 136 0.64 -17.56 0.73
N SER A 137 0.77 -18.71 1.41
CA SER A 137 1.75 -19.73 1.03
C SER A 137 1.54 -20.28 -0.38
N LEU A 138 0.35 -20.12 -0.97
CA LEU A 138 0.13 -20.45 -2.38
C LEU A 138 0.88 -19.47 -3.31
N LEU A 139 0.90 -18.18 -2.98
CA LEU A 139 1.60 -17.17 -3.75
C LEU A 139 3.12 -17.24 -3.53
N GLU A 140 3.57 -17.66 -2.34
CA GLU A 140 4.99 -17.83 -1.99
C GLU A 140 5.72 -18.92 -2.80
N GLU A 141 5.00 -19.78 -3.52
CA GLU A 141 5.60 -20.76 -4.43
C GLU A 141 6.02 -20.14 -5.78
N PHE A 142 5.59 -18.90 -6.07
CA PHE A 142 5.94 -18.16 -7.27
C PHE A 142 7.03 -17.13 -7.00
N TYR A 143 7.66 -16.64 -8.07
CA TYR A 143 8.60 -15.53 -7.97
C TYR A 143 7.91 -14.34 -7.30
N ARG A 144 8.54 -13.78 -6.28
CA ARG A 144 8.08 -12.60 -5.54
C ARG A 144 9.11 -11.49 -5.71
N ALA A 145 8.66 -10.28 -6.01
CA ALA A 145 9.54 -9.11 -5.99
C ALA A 145 10.04 -8.84 -4.55
N ASP A 146 11.34 -8.58 -4.41
CA ASP A 146 11.94 -8.23 -3.10
C ASP A 146 11.41 -6.91 -2.54
N THR A 147 11.06 -5.98 -3.43
CA THR A 147 10.48 -4.68 -3.06
C THR A 147 9.04 -4.86 -2.58
N GLU A 148 8.73 -4.31 -1.41
CA GLU A 148 7.35 -4.09 -0.96
C GLU A 148 6.91 -2.66 -1.26
N LEU A 149 5.62 -2.47 -1.59
CA LEU A 149 5.03 -1.15 -1.78
C LEU A 149 3.99 -0.84 -0.72
N TYR A 150 3.98 0.39 -0.24
CA TYR A 150 3.09 0.85 0.80
C TYR A 150 2.05 1.78 0.19
N SER A 151 0.81 1.33 0.08
CA SER A 151 -0.27 2.12 -0.54
C SER A 151 -1.37 2.47 0.45
N ARG A 152 -1.91 3.69 0.30
CA ARG A 152 -3.08 4.16 1.04
C ARG A 152 -4.37 4.15 0.23
N GLN A 153 -4.29 3.84 -1.07
CA GLN A 153 -5.41 3.95 -2.01
C GLN A 153 -5.20 3.04 -3.24
N PHE A 154 -6.29 2.75 -3.95
CA PHE A 154 -6.24 1.94 -5.17
C PHE A 154 -7.04 2.64 -6.28
N PHE A 155 -6.51 3.78 -6.72
CA PHE A 155 -7.07 4.61 -7.79
C PHE A 155 -6.02 4.78 -8.89
N ILE A 156 -5.90 3.76 -9.72
CA ILE A 156 -4.91 3.62 -10.79
C ILE A 156 -5.61 3.91 -12.12
N PRO A 157 -5.24 5.00 -12.82
CA PRO A 157 -5.81 5.32 -14.12
C PRO A 157 -5.40 4.27 -15.17
N LEU A 158 -5.90 4.44 -16.39
CA LEU A 158 -5.50 3.59 -17.50
C LEU A 158 -3.99 3.70 -17.78
N VAL A 159 -3.25 2.63 -17.54
CA VAL A 159 -1.79 2.54 -17.73
C VAL A 159 -1.40 1.27 -18.47
N GLN A 160 -0.15 1.19 -18.91
CA GLN A 160 0.44 -0.06 -19.39
C GLN A 160 0.63 -1.03 -18.22
N ALA A 161 0.46 -2.33 -18.47
CA ALA A 161 0.69 -3.36 -17.46
C ALA A 161 2.10 -3.36 -16.86
N GLU A 162 3.09 -2.77 -17.56
CA GLU A 162 4.47 -2.58 -17.09
C GLU A 162 4.60 -1.67 -15.88
N ALA A 163 3.61 -0.81 -15.62
CA ALA A 163 3.65 0.12 -14.49
C ALA A 163 3.75 -0.59 -13.12
N ALA A 164 3.20 -1.80 -12.97
CA ALA A 164 3.34 -2.58 -11.74
C ALA A 164 4.77 -3.12 -11.58
N PRO A 165 5.30 -3.94 -12.50
CA PRO A 165 6.70 -4.38 -12.44
C PRO A 165 7.70 -3.23 -12.27
N GLU A 166 7.48 -2.08 -12.92
CA GLU A 166 8.32 -0.89 -12.74
C GLU A 166 8.24 -0.32 -11.32
N ALA A 167 7.05 -0.19 -10.74
CA ALA A 167 6.88 0.31 -9.38
C ALA A 167 7.56 -0.60 -8.34
N PHE A 168 7.49 -1.93 -8.56
CA PHE A 168 8.13 -2.94 -7.72
C PHE A 168 9.62 -3.16 -8.05
N GLY A 169 10.17 -2.46 -9.04
CA GLY A 169 11.60 -2.51 -9.38
C GLY A 169 12.06 -3.76 -10.13
N VAL A 170 11.13 -4.53 -10.72
CA VAL A 170 11.39 -5.83 -11.35
C VAL A 170 11.03 -5.84 -12.85
N LYS A 171 10.88 -4.67 -13.49
CA LYS A 171 10.47 -4.57 -14.91
C LYS A 171 11.41 -5.29 -15.89
N ASP A 172 12.69 -5.37 -15.53
CA ASP A 172 13.72 -6.04 -16.33
C ASP A 172 13.84 -7.54 -15.99
N GLU A 173 13.16 -8.01 -14.94
CA GLU A 173 13.19 -9.39 -14.47
C GLU A 173 11.95 -10.17 -14.92
N ILE A 174 10.79 -9.50 -14.97
CA ILE A 174 9.51 -10.14 -15.25
C ILE A 174 8.78 -9.51 -16.43
N LYS A 175 8.02 -10.32 -17.17
CA LYS A 175 7.12 -9.78 -18.21
C LYS A 175 5.87 -9.16 -17.56
N PRO A 176 5.34 -8.05 -18.11
CA PRO A 176 4.20 -7.34 -17.57
C PRO A 176 2.86 -8.00 -17.93
N ILE A 177 2.72 -9.28 -17.58
CA ILE A 177 1.52 -10.08 -17.84
C ILE A 177 1.41 -11.22 -16.83
N TYR A 178 0.20 -11.57 -16.39
CA TYR A 178 -0.05 -12.66 -15.42
C TYR A 178 0.61 -12.46 -14.05
N TRP A 179 0.71 -11.22 -13.60
CA TRP A 179 1.16 -10.90 -12.25
C TRP A 179 -0.02 -10.78 -11.29
N ILE A 180 0.24 -11.03 -10.01
CA ILE A 180 -0.69 -10.82 -8.90
C ILE A 180 -0.04 -9.85 -7.92
N ALA A 181 -0.76 -8.81 -7.50
CA ALA A 181 -0.34 -7.98 -6.38
C ALA A 181 -1.33 -8.14 -5.23
N HIS A 182 -0.84 -8.52 -4.05
CA HIS A 182 -1.64 -8.70 -2.84
C HIS A 182 -1.21 -7.66 -1.82
N TYR A 183 -2.17 -6.82 -1.40
CA TYR A 183 -1.98 -5.81 -0.38
C TYR A 183 -2.74 -6.21 0.87
N GLU A 184 -2.13 -6.05 2.04
CA GLU A 184 -2.73 -6.38 3.32
C GLU A 184 -2.47 -5.30 4.38
N GLY A 185 -3.35 -5.24 5.38
CA GLY A 185 -3.19 -4.39 6.54
C GLY A 185 -4.47 -4.30 7.36
N GLU A 186 -4.57 -3.27 8.17
CA GLU A 186 -5.75 -2.98 8.97
C GLU A 186 -6.37 -1.64 8.58
N VAL A 187 -7.64 -1.45 8.92
CA VAL A 187 -8.34 -0.17 8.80
C VAL A 187 -9.26 0.03 9.99
N VAL A 188 -9.25 1.23 10.55
CA VAL A 188 -10.15 1.68 11.61
C VAL A 188 -11.34 2.41 11.00
N SER A 189 -12.56 2.03 11.38
CA SER A 189 -13.72 2.77 10.91
C SER A 189 -13.89 4.09 11.66
N SER A 190 -14.10 5.19 10.94
CA SER A 190 -14.41 6.50 11.51
C SER A 190 -15.91 6.71 11.75
N ILE A 191 -16.76 5.70 11.45
CA ILE A 191 -18.21 5.75 11.63
C ILE A 191 -18.76 4.46 12.23
N SER A 192 -19.99 4.53 12.75
CA SER A 192 -20.81 3.34 12.97
C SER A 192 -21.95 3.36 11.96
N GLY A 193 -22.15 2.26 11.22
CA GLY A 193 -23.15 2.19 10.16
C GLY A 193 -22.85 1.10 9.16
N ARG A 194 -23.46 1.18 7.97
CA ARG A 194 -23.20 0.26 6.86
C ARG A 194 -22.36 0.93 5.79
N ILE A 195 -21.38 0.19 5.28
CA ILE A 195 -20.57 0.59 4.13
C ILE A 195 -20.59 -0.51 3.08
N ARG A 196 -20.23 -0.20 1.84
CA ARG A 196 -19.83 -1.20 0.85
C ARG A 196 -18.70 -0.67 -0.02
N PHE A 197 -17.86 -1.57 -0.49
CA PHE A 197 -16.84 -1.23 -1.48
C PHE A 197 -17.45 -1.29 -2.88
N ALA A 198 -16.98 -0.42 -3.76
CA ALA A 198 -17.41 -0.34 -5.15
C ALA A 198 -16.20 -0.10 -6.04
N GLY A 199 -16.27 -0.51 -7.31
CA GLY A 199 -15.13 -0.31 -8.19
C GLY A 199 -15.14 -1.06 -9.51
N GLN A 200 -13.96 -1.06 -10.13
CA GLN A 200 -13.64 -1.81 -11.34
C GLN A 200 -12.13 -2.07 -11.38
N GLY A 201 -11.74 -3.32 -11.63
CA GLY A 201 -10.38 -3.72 -11.97
C GLY A 201 -10.33 -4.20 -13.41
N ASP A 202 -9.47 -3.60 -14.23
CA ASP A 202 -9.06 -4.09 -15.54
C ASP A 202 -7.59 -4.50 -15.32
N ASN A 203 -7.30 -5.72 -14.86
CA ASN A 203 -8.13 -6.92 -15.02
C ASN A 203 -8.79 -7.47 -13.74
N ILE A 204 -8.08 -7.55 -12.61
CA ILE A 204 -8.60 -8.17 -11.38
C ILE A 204 -8.61 -7.14 -10.23
N LEU A 205 -9.73 -7.09 -9.50
CA LEU A 205 -9.86 -6.34 -8.24
C LEU A 205 -10.78 -7.12 -7.30
N VAL A 206 -10.22 -7.62 -6.20
CA VAL A 206 -10.98 -8.29 -5.13
C VAL A 206 -10.66 -7.66 -3.79
N VAL A 207 -11.69 -7.45 -2.97
CA VAL A 207 -11.55 -6.91 -1.61
C VAL A 207 -12.03 -7.94 -0.61
N ARG A 208 -11.14 -8.29 0.32
CA ARG A 208 -11.45 -9.04 1.53
C ARG A 208 -11.42 -8.09 2.71
N PHE A 209 -12.52 -8.03 3.45
CA PHE A 209 -12.67 -7.16 4.62
C PHE A 209 -13.22 -7.99 5.77
N ASP A 210 -12.62 -7.85 6.95
CA ASP A 210 -12.96 -8.67 8.13
C ASP A 210 -12.97 -10.17 7.78
N ARG A 211 -11.92 -10.60 7.06
CA ARG A 211 -11.68 -11.97 6.60
C ARG A 211 -12.75 -12.53 5.66
N LYS A 212 -13.64 -11.71 5.12
CA LYS A 212 -14.68 -12.10 4.15
C LYS A 212 -14.50 -11.35 2.85
N VAL A 213 -14.65 -12.04 1.72
CA VAL A 213 -14.68 -11.35 0.43
C VAL A 213 -15.99 -10.58 0.31
N VAL A 214 -15.87 -9.27 0.09
CA VAL A 214 -17.00 -8.32 0.08
C VAL A 214 -17.19 -7.67 -1.29
N LEU A 215 -16.17 -7.66 -2.15
CA LEU A 215 -16.22 -7.14 -3.52
C LEU A 215 -15.36 -8.01 -4.45
N ASP A 216 -15.91 -8.34 -5.61
CA ASP A 216 -15.18 -8.76 -6.80
C ASP A 216 -15.59 -7.86 -7.97
N ALA A 217 -14.68 -6.95 -8.31
CA ALA A 217 -14.84 -5.95 -9.34
C ALA A 217 -13.98 -6.25 -10.58
N SER A 218 -13.57 -7.51 -10.75
CA SER A 218 -12.77 -7.97 -11.89
C SER A 218 -13.51 -7.79 -13.23
N LEU A 219 -12.71 -7.55 -14.28
CA LEU A 219 -13.19 -7.39 -15.65
C LEU A 219 -13.87 -8.66 -16.15
N GLU A 220 -14.88 -8.47 -17.01
CA GLU A 220 -15.71 -9.49 -17.66
C GLU A 220 -16.60 -10.31 -16.70
N ARG A 221 -16.02 -11.06 -15.76
CA ARG A 221 -16.73 -11.98 -14.87
C ARG A 221 -16.04 -12.03 -13.50
N PRO A 222 -16.80 -12.31 -12.42
CA PRO A 222 -16.17 -12.56 -11.12
C PRO A 222 -15.31 -13.82 -11.21
N LEU A 223 -14.32 -13.93 -10.34
CA LEU A 223 -13.62 -15.18 -10.11
C LEU A 223 -14.65 -16.27 -9.78
N ALA A 224 -14.45 -17.47 -10.31
CA ALA A 224 -15.36 -18.60 -10.09
C ALA A 224 -15.55 -18.93 -8.60
N ALA A 225 -14.55 -18.66 -7.77
CA ALA A 225 -14.62 -18.73 -6.30
C ALA A 225 -15.75 -17.87 -5.71
N PHE A 226 -16.16 -16.80 -6.42
CA PHE A 226 -17.12 -15.79 -5.97
C PHE A 226 -18.25 -15.57 -6.97
N SER A 227 -18.60 -16.58 -7.79
CA SER A 227 -19.64 -16.44 -8.81
C SER A 227 -21.03 -16.06 -8.26
N SER A 228 -21.27 -16.32 -6.96
CA SER A 228 -22.51 -15.95 -6.25
C SER A 228 -22.40 -14.66 -5.43
N LEU A 229 -21.26 -13.96 -5.49
CA LEU A 229 -21.08 -12.70 -4.77
C LEU A 229 -21.98 -11.61 -5.38
N GLN A 230 -22.58 -10.80 -4.53
CA GLN A 230 -23.40 -9.66 -4.96
C GLN A 230 -22.55 -8.65 -5.75
N ARG A 231 -23.08 -8.21 -6.89
CA ARG A 231 -22.45 -7.22 -7.79
C ARG A 231 -23.53 -6.28 -8.32
N ASP A 232 -23.83 -5.24 -7.56
CA ASP A 232 -24.83 -4.25 -7.95
C ASP A 232 -24.20 -3.25 -8.93
N PRO A 233 -24.78 -2.96 -10.10
CA PRO A 233 -24.26 -1.92 -10.98
C PRO A 233 -24.22 -0.55 -10.28
N ILE A 234 -23.11 0.19 -10.39
CA ILE A 234 -22.92 1.48 -9.70
C ILE A 234 -22.24 2.56 -10.55
N GLY A 235 -22.69 2.69 -11.79
CA GLY A 235 -22.16 3.67 -12.74
C GLY A 235 -20.93 3.15 -13.48
N ARG A 236 -20.04 4.05 -13.89
CA ARG A 236 -18.96 3.73 -14.83
C ARG A 236 -17.63 4.39 -14.45
N THR A 237 -16.53 3.81 -14.93
CA THR A 237 -15.18 4.31 -14.67
C THR A 237 -14.95 5.68 -15.33
N PRO A 238 -14.13 6.55 -14.72
CA PRO A 238 -13.90 7.90 -15.22
C PRO A 238 -12.90 7.97 -16.39
N ASP A 239 -12.34 6.83 -16.82
CA ASP A 239 -11.39 6.76 -17.93
C ASP A 239 -12.08 6.60 -19.30
N PRO A 240 -11.36 6.83 -20.41
CA PRO A 240 -11.95 6.73 -21.75
C PRO A 240 -12.60 5.37 -22.10
N ARG A 241 -12.24 4.27 -21.40
CA ARG A 241 -12.89 2.96 -21.62
C ARG A 241 -14.30 2.89 -21.03
N ASN A 242 -14.65 3.80 -20.11
CA ASN A 242 -15.99 3.97 -19.57
C ASN A 242 -16.63 2.62 -19.16
N ARG A 243 -15.90 1.82 -18.38
CA ARG A 243 -16.28 0.44 -18.02
C ARG A 243 -17.37 0.46 -16.94
N PRO A 244 -18.31 -0.49 -16.93
CA PRO A 244 -19.27 -0.63 -15.83
C PRO A 244 -18.53 -0.90 -14.51
N MET A 245 -18.91 -0.19 -13.46
CA MET A 245 -18.48 -0.47 -12.08
C MET A 245 -19.55 -1.29 -11.35
N VAL A 246 -19.11 -2.02 -10.33
CA VAL A 246 -19.99 -2.79 -9.45
C VAL A 246 -19.74 -2.45 -7.98
N ALA A 247 -20.79 -2.51 -7.18
CA ALA A 247 -20.76 -2.44 -5.74
C ALA A 247 -20.94 -3.83 -5.13
N GLY A 248 -20.19 -4.09 -4.07
CA GLY A 248 -20.21 -5.34 -3.34
C GLY A 248 -21.29 -5.39 -2.27
N LYS A 249 -21.11 -6.29 -1.33
CA LYS A 249 -22.03 -6.51 -0.21
C LYS A 249 -21.95 -5.34 0.80
N TRP A 250 -23.11 -4.94 1.33
CA TRP A 250 -23.19 -4.09 2.51
C TRP A 250 -22.65 -4.79 3.77
N ILE A 251 -21.78 -4.10 4.49
CA ILE A 251 -21.13 -4.58 5.71
C ILE A 251 -21.32 -3.57 6.84
N ASP A 252 -21.55 -4.09 8.05
CA ASP A 252 -21.64 -3.28 9.26
C ASP A 252 -20.26 -2.96 9.81
N VAL A 253 -20.01 -1.68 10.10
CA VAL A 253 -18.79 -1.19 10.73
C VAL A 253 -19.11 -0.41 12.00
N ARG A 254 -18.17 -0.42 12.95
CA ARG A 254 -18.28 0.30 14.22
C ARG A 254 -17.14 1.30 14.36
N ARG A 255 -17.47 2.51 14.80
CA ARG A 255 -16.49 3.59 14.98
C ARG A 255 -15.39 3.13 15.93
N GLY A 256 -14.13 3.37 15.56
CA GLY A 256 -12.95 3.02 16.33
C GLY A 256 -12.60 1.53 16.31
N THR A 257 -13.34 0.70 15.58
CA THR A 257 -13.00 -0.73 15.44
C THR A 257 -12.02 -0.92 14.29
N SER A 258 -10.93 -1.64 14.56
CA SER A 258 -9.96 -2.09 13.55
C SER A 258 -10.47 -3.34 12.85
N TYR A 259 -10.31 -3.38 11.52
CA TYR A 259 -10.68 -4.51 10.67
C TYR A 259 -9.51 -4.88 9.76
N PRO A 260 -9.16 -6.17 9.62
CA PRO A 260 -8.22 -6.58 8.60
C PRO A 260 -8.82 -6.36 7.22
N ILE A 261 -8.03 -5.81 6.29
CA ILE A 261 -8.40 -5.61 4.91
C ILE A 261 -7.29 -6.10 3.99
N GLU A 262 -7.70 -6.72 2.89
CA GLU A 262 -6.78 -7.23 1.88
C GLU A 262 -7.33 -6.94 0.48
N ILE A 263 -6.46 -6.48 -0.40
CA ILE A 263 -6.78 -6.10 -1.77
C ILE A 263 -5.95 -6.96 -2.71
N LEU A 264 -6.63 -7.68 -3.59
CA LEU A 264 -6.01 -8.48 -4.64
C LEU A 264 -6.16 -7.75 -5.97
N LEU A 265 -5.03 -7.46 -6.61
CA LEU A 265 -4.93 -6.96 -7.96
C LEU A 265 -4.30 -8.01 -8.86
N GLY A 266 -4.63 -7.98 -10.13
CA GLY A 266 -4.06 -8.90 -11.10
C GLY A 266 -4.28 -8.45 -12.53
N GLU A 267 -3.40 -8.93 -13.40
CA GLU A 267 -3.26 -8.48 -14.78
C GLU A 267 -2.99 -9.70 -15.66
N TYR A 268 -3.61 -9.80 -16.83
CA TYR A 268 -3.43 -10.95 -17.74
C TYR A 268 -3.25 -10.57 -19.22
N GLY A 269 -2.98 -9.30 -19.50
CA GLY A 269 -2.54 -8.76 -20.79
C GLY A 269 -3.02 -7.32 -21.05
N GLY A 270 -2.11 -6.49 -21.58
CA GLY A 270 -2.44 -5.21 -22.19
C GLY A 270 -2.39 -4.03 -21.23
N LEU A 271 -3.55 -3.41 -20.99
CA LEU A 271 -3.67 -2.21 -20.17
C LEU A 271 -4.20 -2.57 -18.79
N PHE A 272 -3.77 -1.83 -17.78
CA PHE A 272 -4.25 -1.97 -16.42
C PHE A 272 -4.97 -0.71 -15.93
N SER A 273 -6.06 -0.87 -15.20
CA SER A 273 -6.66 0.18 -14.36
C SER A 273 -7.32 -0.43 -13.13
N CYS A 274 -7.39 0.33 -12.05
CA CYS A 274 -8.05 -0.10 -10.83
C CYS A 274 -8.71 1.09 -10.14
N TYR A 275 -10.00 0.97 -9.85
CA TYR A 275 -10.76 1.99 -9.14
C TYR A 275 -11.41 1.35 -7.94
N LEU A 276 -10.91 1.63 -6.73
CA LEU A 276 -11.54 1.22 -5.48
C LEU A 276 -12.15 2.43 -4.78
N LEU A 277 -13.46 2.36 -4.61
CA LEU A 277 -14.33 3.38 -4.04
C LEU A 277 -15.08 2.80 -2.84
N VAL A 278 -15.67 3.68 -2.04
CA VAL A 278 -16.46 3.29 -0.86
C VAL A 278 -17.75 4.09 -0.78
N GLU A 279 -18.83 3.40 -0.44
CA GLU A 279 -20.16 3.98 -0.24
C GLU A 279 -20.59 3.76 1.22
N VAL A 280 -21.20 4.77 1.81
CA VAL A 280 -21.83 4.75 3.13
C VAL A 280 -23.34 4.82 2.95
N ASP A 281 -24.02 3.90 3.61
CA ASP A 281 -25.47 3.81 3.57
C ASP A 281 -26.11 5.07 4.15
N GLY A 282 -27.10 5.63 3.44
CA GLY A 282 -27.81 6.84 3.81
C GLY A 282 -27.06 8.15 3.59
N GLU A 283 -25.84 8.13 3.05
CA GLU A 283 -25.12 9.34 2.67
C GLU A 283 -25.58 9.85 1.29
N ASN A 284 -25.62 11.17 1.13
CA ASN A 284 -25.97 11.80 -0.15
C ASN A 284 -24.71 12.11 -0.94
N TYR A 285 -24.57 11.48 -2.11
CA TYR A 285 -23.48 11.72 -3.05
C TYR A 285 -23.95 12.60 -4.21
N SER A 286 -23.03 13.38 -4.76
CA SER A 286 -23.25 13.99 -6.07
C SER A 286 -23.46 12.91 -7.13
N LYS A 287 -24.22 13.20 -8.19
CA LYS A 287 -24.52 12.20 -9.23
C LYS A 287 -23.46 12.22 -10.33
N GLN A 288 -23.24 11.04 -10.91
CA GLN A 288 -22.53 10.87 -12.17
C GLN A 288 -23.30 11.56 -13.32
N SER A 289 -22.66 11.68 -14.47
CA SER A 289 -23.12 12.30 -15.70
C SER A 289 -24.40 11.68 -16.25
N ASP A 290 -24.69 10.43 -15.85
CA ASP A 290 -25.94 9.73 -16.12
C ASP A 290 -27.14 10.23 -15.30
N GLY A 291 -26.92 11.10 -14.31
CA GLY A 291 -27.94 11.65 -13.43
C GLY A 291 -28.60 10.64 -12.49
N LYS A 292 -28.03 9.42 -12.36
CA LYS A 292 -28.58 8.30 -11.60
C LYS A 292 -27.62 7.73 -10.58
N ASN A 293 -26.39 7.41 -10.99
CA ASN A 293 -25.42 6.74 -10.13
C ASN A 293 -24.66 7.74 -9.24
N PRO A 294 -24.25 7.35 -8.02
CA PRO A 294 -23.49 8.22 -7.14
C PRO A 294 -22.04 8.37 -7.61
N ARG A 295 -21.45 9.55 -7.41
CA ARG A 295 -20.02 9.78 -7.47
C ARG A 295 -19.43 9.43 -6.11
N LEU A 296 -18.84 8.25 -6.02
CA LEU A 296 -18.30 7.75 -4.76
C LEU A 296 -16.89 8.28 -4.50
N PRO A 297 -16.50 8.46 -3.23
CA PRO A 297 -15.13 8.78 -2.87
C PRO A 297 -14.19 7.59 -3.08
N VAL A 298 -12.92 7.90 -3.35
CA VAL A 298 -11.85 6.90 -3.38
C VAL A 298 -11.64 6.32 -1.99
N PHE A 299 -11.48 4.99 -1.93
CA PHE A 299 -11.03 4.33 -0.71
C PHE A 299 -9.62 4.81 -0.35
N GLN A 300 -9.51 5.40 0.84
CA GLN A 300 -8.23 5.82 1.39
C GLN A 300 -8.12 5.36 2.84
N THR A 301 -6.95 4.87 3.24
CA THR A 301 -6.62 4.51 4.64
C THR A 301 -5.98 5.67 5.40
N ALA A 302 -5.38 6.64 4.72
CA ALA A 302 -4.87 7.88 5.27
C ALA A 302 -4.79 8.91 4.12
N PRO A 303 -4.75 10.25 4.38
CA PRO A 303 -4.73 11.22 3.29
C PRO A 303 -3.57 10.95 2.32
N ALA A 304 -3.89 10.89 1.03
CA ALA A 304 -2.93 10.73 -0.07
C ALA A 304 -3.38 11.58 -1.27
N LYS A 305 -2.43 12.10 -2.03
CA LYS A 305 -2.74 12.77 -3.29
C LYS A 305 -3.26 11.72 -4.26
N LEU A 306 -4.37 12.02 -4.90
CA LEU A 306 -4.89 11.18 -5.97
C LEU A 306 -4.01 11.35 -7.21
N PRO A 307 -3.70 10.27 -7.95
CA PRO A 307 -3.05 10.39 -9.25
C PRO A 307 -3.85 11.32 -10.17
N LYS A 308 -3.13 12.02 -11.05
CA LYS A 308 -3.80 12.81 -12.10
C LYS A 308 -4.66 11.88 -12.95
N TYR A 309 -5.93 12.21 -13.08
CA TYR A 309 -6.89 11.51 -13.94
C TYR A 309 -7.42 12.48 -15.00
N VAL A 310 -8.02 11.94 -16.07
CA VAL A 310 -8.67 12.78 -17.08
C VAL A 310 -9.84 13.50 -16.43
N GLU A 311 -9.69 14.81 -16.22
CA GLU A 311 -10.70 15.64 -15.59
C GLU A 311 -11.98 15.64 -16.44
N GLY A 312 -13.10 15.23 -15.83
CA GLY A 312 -14.36 14.96 -16.53
C GLY A 312 -15.50 14.59 -15.57
N LYS A 313 -16.73 14.48 -16.09
CA LYS A 313 -17.99 14.53 -15.31
C LYS A 313 -18.15 13.47 -14.20
N ASP A 314 -17.39 12.37 -14.26
CA ASP A 314 -17.57 11.19 -13.39
C ASP A 314 -16.36 10.87 -12.51
N ALA A 315 -15.46 11.83 -12.33
CA ALA A 315 -14.39 11.73 -11.34
C ALA A 315 -14.93 11.34 -9.95
N PRO A 316 -14.17 10.56 -9.14
CA PRO A 316 -14.60 10.26 -7.79
C PRO A 316 -14.75 11.55 -6.96
N GLU A 317 -15.48 11.45 -5.85
CA GLU A 317 -15.49 12.53 -4.87
C GLU A 317 -14.13 12.61 -4.16
N ILE A 318 -13.50 13.78 -4.20
CA ILE A 318 -12.25 14.01 -3.47
C ILE A 318 -12.59 14.42 -2.04
N ARG A 319 -12.35 13.53 -1.08
CA ARG A 319 -12.47 13.84 0.34
C ARG A 319 -11.14 14.32 0.89
N LYS A 320 -11.15 15.41 1.65
CA LYS A 320 -9.95 15.95 2.32
C LYS A 320 -9.43 15.03 3.44
N LYS A 321 -10.29 14.14 3.96
CA LYS A 321 -9.97 13.20 5.02
C LYS A 321 -10.44 11.79 4.63
N PRO A 322 -9.69 10.74 5.00
CA PRO A 322 -10.10 9.35 4.86
C PRO A 322 -11.43 9.14 5.57
N TYR A 323 -12.39 8.66 4.80
CA TYR A 323 -13.72 8.38 5.28
C TYR A 323 -14.35 7.35 4.33
N PRO A 324 -15.04 6.33 4.84
CA PRO A 324 -15.38 6.05 6.24
C PRO A 324 -14.31 5.24 6.98
N LEU A 325 -13.22 4.89 6.32
CA LEU A 325 -12.13 4.08 6.85
C LEU A 325 -10.86 4.92 6.90
N GLY A 326 -10.04 4.71 7.92
CA GLY A 326 -8.75 5.34 8.11
C GLY A 326 -7.88 4.50 9.07
N LEU A 327 -6.58 4.75 9.16
CA LEU A 327 -5.70 4.13 10.14
C LEU A 327 -5.35 5.13 11.25
#